data_AF-A0A1I0A880-F1
#
_entry.id   AF-A0A1I0A880-F1
#
_cell.length_a   1.000
_cell.length_b   1.000
_cell.length_c   1.000
_cell.angle_alpha   90.00
_cell.angle_beta   90.00
_cell.angle_gamma   90.00
#
_symmetry.space_group_name_H-M   'P 1'
#
loop_
_entity.id
_entity.type
_entity.pdbx_description
1 polymer ?
#
loop_
_entity_poly.entity_id
_entity_poly.type
_entity_poly.pdbx_seq_one_letter_code
_entity_poly.pdbx_strand_id
1 'polypeptide(L)'
;MAENKRIAQEIIDAVGGNENIDSVAHCATRLRLMVHDKEKIDQEKVEEIEKVKGAFFNSGQYQVILGTGTVNRIYEEVEKLGVNSTTKGEQAKEAKQQKNGFQRAIRTFGDVFVPIIPVLVATGLFMGLRGLVMQEEILALFGMTPDDISENFLLFTEILTDTAFIFLPALVAWSTFRVFGGSPIIGLVLGLMLVSPALPNAWDVATAAEPLYFFGFIPVVGYQGAVLPAFIAGIVGAKLERAIRKRVPESLDLILTPFLTLLIMIVAAMFVIGPVFHTVEEYILQGTLFVLDLPLGLAGILLGGLNQIIVITGVHHIFNMLEIQLLENLGSNPYNAIVTAAVAAQGGAALAVGLKTKSKKLKALALPSSFSAFLGITEPAIFGVTLRYVKPFVMGLIGGAAGGFLASMLGIQGTGMSITVIPGTLLYLNGQIIQYILVNITAIAVAFALTWLFGYSDKMLKETKSA
;
A
#
# COMPACT_ATOMS: atom_id res chain seq x y z
N MET A 1 28.88 -6.88 -16.04
CA MET A 1 28.02 -6.02 -15.21
C MET A 1 28.62 -4.62 -14.98
N ALA A 2 29.94 -4.43 -14.90
CA ALA A 2 30.55 -3.09 -14.75
C ALA A 2 30.37 -2.18 -15.99
N GLU A 3 30.36 -2.76 -17.19
CA GLU A 3 30.33 -2.02 -18.47
C GLU A 3 28.99 -1.31 -18.73
N ASN A 4 27.84 -2.00 -18.59
CA ASN A 4 26.52 -1.38 -18.80
C ASN A 4 26.23 -0.26 -17.79
N LYS A 5 26.77 -0.38 -16.55
CA LYS A 5 26.64 0.66 -15.54
C LYS A 5 27.45 1.91 -15.93
N ARG A 6 28.64 1.72 -16.48
CA ARG A 6 29.46 2.82 -17.04
C ARG A 6 28.71 3.53 -18.16
N ILE A 7 28.18 2.78 -19.12
CA ILE A 7 27.40 3.32 -20.24
C ILE A 7 26.16 4.08 -19.75
N ALA A 8 25.43 3.53 -18.77
CA ALA A 8 24.29 4.21 -18.17
C ALA A 8 24.67 5.54 -17.50
N GLN A 9 25.79 5.57 -16.77
CA GLN A 9 26.29 6.80 -16.16
C GLN A 9 26.73 7.83 -17.20
N GLU A 10 27.44 7.40 -18.25
CA GLU A 10 27.87 8.27 -19.35
C GLU A 10 26.68 8.92 -20.06
N ILE A 11 25.60 8.16 -20.28
CA ILE A 11 24.35 8.68 -20.87
C ILE A 11 23.73 9.74 -19.95
N ILE A 12 23.63 9.47 -18.64
CA ILE A 12 23.07 10.41 -17.65
C ILE A 12 23.87 11.71 -17.62
N ASP A 13 25.20 11.60 -17.56
CA ASP A 13 26.09 12.75 -17.48
C ASP A 13 26.00 13.59 -18.77
N ALA A 14 25.87 12.95 -19.93
CA ALA A 14 25.77 13.62 -21.22
C ALA A 14 24.42 14.32 -21.46
N VAL A 15 23.35 13.91 -20.77
CA VAL A 15 22.03 14.59 -20.88
C VAL A 15 21.82 15.67 -19.81
N GLY A 16 22.86 16.10 -19.11
CA GLY A 16 22.80 17.17 -18.11
C GLY A 16 22.50 16.71 -16.69
N GLY A 17 22.76 15.44 -16.37
CA GLY A 17 22.66 14.89 -15.02
C GLY A 17 21.25 14.40 -14.64
N ASN A 18 21.14 13.77 -13.46
CA ASN A 18 19.88 13.25 -12.93
C ASN A 18 18.82 14.35 -12.78
N GLU A 19 19.25 15.55 -12.41
CA GLU A 19 18.40 16.73 -12.23
C GLU A 19 17.76 17.25 -13.51
N ASN A 20 18.29 16.89 -14.69
CA ASN A 20 17.71 17.29 -15.97
C ASN A 20 16.73 16.25 -16.53
N ILE A 21 16.66 15.06 -15.92
CA ILE A 21 15.83 13.96 -16.42
C ILE A 21 14.55 13.88 -15.60
N ASP A 22 13.42 14.19 -16.25
CA ASP A 22 12.08 14.07 -15.68
C ASP A 22 11.67 12.59 -15.59
N SER A 23 11.84 11.85 -16.69
CA SER A 23 11.57 10.41 -16.71
C SER A 23 12.34 9.62 -17.76
N VAL A 24 12.47 8.32 -17.51
CA VAL A 24 13.14 7.34 -18.37
C VAL A 24 12.19 6.19 -18.68
N ALA A 25 12.07 5.87 -19.96
CA ALA A 25 11.41 4.68 -20.46
C ALA A 25 12.31 4.00 -21.50
N HIS A 26 11.91 2.83 -21.98
CA HIS A 26 12.55 2.23 -23.14
C HIS A 26 11.53 1.46 -23.98
N CYS A 27 11.83 1.31 -25.27
CA CYS A 27 11.16 0.37 -26.15
C CYS A 27 12.13 -0.74 -26.55
N ALA A 28 11.75 -1.57 -27.53
CA ALA A 28 12.54 -2.72 -27.95
C ALA A 28 14.00 -2.39 -28.31
N THR A 29 14.30 -1.19 -28.82
CA THR A 29 15.65 -0.84 -29.31
C THR A 29 16.19 0.49 -28.79
N ARG A 30 15.40 1.28 -28.05
CA ARG A 30 15.76 2.67 -27.70
C ARG A 30 15.45 3.00 -26.25
N LEU A 31 16.39 3.67 -25.59
CA LEU A 31 16.19 4.35 -24.31
C LEU A 31 15.55 5.71 -24.58
N ARG A 32 14.53 6.09 -23.83
CA ARG A 32 13.77 7.33 -24.00
C ARG A 32 13.86 8.15 -22.72
N LEU A 33 14.35 9.37 -22.84
CA LEU A 33 14.57 10.30 -21.74
C LEU A 33 13.67 11.52 -21.96
N MET A 34 12.74 11.76 -21.06
CA MET A 34 12.06 13.06 -20.96
C MET A 34 12.94 13.96 -20.10
N VAL A 35 13.31 15.11 -20.64
CA VAL A 35 14.23 16.04 -19.99
C VAL A 35 13.55 17.38 -19.73
N HIS A 36 13.95 18.07 -18.67
CA HIS A 36 13.46 19.41 -18.35
C HIS A 36 14.01 20.46 -19.31
N ASP A 37 15.29 20.35 -19.68
CA ASP A 37 15.98 21.29 -20.55
C ASP A 37 16.76 20.56 -21.64
N LYS A 38 16.35 20.77 -22.90
CA LYS A 38 17.00 20.17 -24.07
C LYS A 38 18.39 20.76 -24.32
N GLU A 39 18.64 22.00 -23.94
CA GLU A 39 19.91 22.69 -24.23
C GLU A 39 21.08 22.12 -23.42
N LYS A 40 20.79 21.38 -22.35
CA LYS A 40 21.80 20.68 -21.53
C LYS A 40 22.24 19.32 -22.10
N ILE A 41 21.64 18.87 -23.20
CA ILE A 41 22.01 17.60 -23.84
C ILE A 41 23.25 17.81 -24.72
N ASP A 42 24.32 17.11 -24.39
CA ASP A 42 25.51 16.98 -25.22
C ASP A 42 25.33 15.84 -26.24
N GLN A 43 24.74 16.19 -27.39
CA GLN A 43 24.40 15.24 -28.46
C GLN A 43 25.62 14.48 -28.97
N GLU A 44 26.73 15.18 -29.23
CA GLU A 44 27.95 14.59 -29.80
C GLU A 44 28.52 13.57 -28.82
N LYS A 45 28.58 13.93 -27.54
CA LYS A 45 29.04 13.00 -26.50
C LYS A 45 28.16 11.77 -26.38
N VAL A 46 26.83 11.89 -26.50
CA VAL A 46 25.92 10.72 -26.45
C VAL A 46 26.19 9.74 -27.59
N GLU A 47 26.44 10.24 -28.80
CA GLU A 47 26.68 9.40 -29.98
C GLU A 47 28.03 8.68 -29.94
N GLU A 48 29.01 9.21 -29.20
CA GLU A 48 30.32 8.57 -28.99
C GLU A 48 30.31 7.47 -27.90
N ILE A 49 29.24 7.35 -27.12
CA ILE A 49 29.14 6.35 -26.05
C ILE A 49 29.09 4.93 -26.62
N GLU A 50 29.84 4.02 -26.01
CA GLU A 50 29.90 2.62 -26.40
C GLU A 50 28.50 1.98 -26.44
N LYS A 51 28.19 1.24 -27.52
CA LYS A 51 26.89 0.62 -27.83
C LYS A 51 25.75 1.56 -28.23
N VAL A 52 25.97 2.88 -28.22
CA VAL A 52 25.03 3.82 -28.86
C VAL A 52 25.18 3.71 -30.37
N LYS A 53 24.07 3.49 -31.07
CA LYS A 53 23.98 3.39 -32.54
C LYS A 53 23.45 4.67 -33.18
N GLY A 54 23.18 5.69 -32.37
CA GLY A 54 22.62 6.98 -32.73
C GLY A 54 21.68 7.51 -31.65
N ALA A 55 21.48 8.82 -31.61
CA ALA A 55 20.53 9.44 -30.70
C ALA A 55 19.80 10.60 -31.38
N PHE A 56 18.57 10.91 -30.99
CA PHE A 56 17.82 12.02 -31.56
C PHE A 56 16.72 12.50 -30.63
N PHE A 57 16.32 13.76 -30.78
CA PHE A 57 15.18 14.32 -30.06
C PHE A 57 13.92 14.27 -30.94
N ASN A 58 12.84 13.66 -30.45
CA ASN A 58 11.56 13.60 -31.17
C ASN A 58 10.37 13.54 -30.19
N SER A 59 9.29 14.25 -30.53
CA SER A 59 8.02 14.27 -29.76
C SER A 59 8.20 14.55 -28.25
N GLY A 60 9.08 15.49 -27.90
CA GLY A 60 9.34 15.85 -26.50
C GLY A 60 10.23 14.85 -25.73
N GLN A 61 10.83 13.87 -26.40
CA GLN A 61 11.70 12.86 -25.79
C GLN A 61 13.04 12.78 -26.50
N TYR A 62 14.11 12.65 -25.73
CA TYR A 62 15.43 12.32 -26.23
C TYR A 62 15.58 10.79 -26.31
N GLN A 63 15.87 10.26 -27.50
CA GLN A 63 15.92 8.82 -27.76
C GLN A 63 17.33 8.37 -28.11
N VAL A 64 17.88 7.42 -27.34
CA VAL A 64 19.19 6.81 -27.56
C VAL A 64 19.00 5.39 -28.09
N ILE A 65 19.52 5.10 -29.28
CA ILE A 65 19.38 3.79 -29.94
C ILE A 65 20.48 2.87 -29.44
N LEU A 66 20.10 1.78 -28.76
CA LEU A 66 21.04 0.82 -28.16
C LEU A 66 20.90 -0.59 -28.77
N GLY A 67 19.76 -0.87 -29.40
CA GLY A 67 19.43 -2.17 -29.96
C GLY A 67 18.75 -3.13 -28.98
N THR A 68 18.20 -4.21 -29.54
CA THR A 68 17.38 -5.19 -28.82
C THR A 68 18.15 -5.87 -27.70
N GLY A 69 17.54 -6.00 -26.53
CA GLY A 69 18.14 -6.62 -25.33
C GLY A 69 19.16 -5.72 -24.60
N THR A 70 20.02 -5.01 -25.33
CA THR A 70 21.01 -4.07 -24.76
C THR A 70 20.34 -2.90 -24.06
N VAL A 71 19.27 -2.36 -24.66
CA VAL A 71 18.47 -1.28 -24.08
C VAL A 71 17.89 -1.62 -22.70
N ASN A 72 17.40 -2.86 -22.49
CA ASN A 72 16.82 -3.28 -21.21
C ASN A 72 17.88 -3.27 -20.11
N ARG A 73 19.09 -3.76 -20.43
CA ARG A 73 20.20 -3.83 -19.47
C ARG A 73 20.72 -2.45 -19.10
N ILE A 74 20.80 -1.52 -20.05
CA ILE A 74 21.22 -0.14 -19.78
C ILE A 74 20.12 0.59 -19.00
N TYR A 75 18.84 0.39 -19.35
CA TYR A 75 17.72 0.93 -18.59
C TYR A 75 17.71 0.49 -17.13
N GLU A 76 17.92 -0.80 -16.84
CA GLU A 76 18.04 -1.31 -15.46
C GLU A 76 19.16 -0.62 -14.68
N GLU A 77 20.29 -0.31 -15.33
CA GLU A 77 21.38 0.41 -14.67
C GLU A 77 21.05 1.89 -14.48
N VAL A 78 20.39 2.55 -15.44
CA VAL A 78 19.89 3.92 -15.30
C VAL A 78 18.90 4.03 -14.13
N GLU A 79 17.99 3.07 -13.97
CA GLU A 79 17.08 3.02 -12.81
C GLU A 79 17.83 2.82 -11.48
N LYS A 80 18.88 1.98 -11.47
CA LYS A 80 19.72 1.77 -10.26
C LYS A 80 20.52 3.02 -9.89
N LEU A 81 20.83 3.87 -10.87
CA LEU A 81 21.51 5.16 -10.68
C LEU A 81 20.56 6.26 -10.19
N GLY A 82 19.27 5.94 -9.98
CA GLY A 82 18.31 6.80 -9.28
C GLY A 82 17.52 7.73 -10.21
N VAL A 83 17.69 7.60 -11.52
CA VAL A 83 16.86 8.31 -12.50
C VAL A 83 15.53 7.60 -12.57
N ASN A 84 14.45 8.33 -12.28
CA ASN A 84 13.07 7.86 -12.40
C ASN A 84 12.48 6.99 -11.28
N SER A 85 13.06 7.04 -10.09
CA SER A 85 12.39 6.51 -8.91
C SER A 85 11.90 7.64 -8.04
N THR A 86 10.61 7.97 -8.13
CA THR A 86 9.87 8.79 -7.16
C THR A 86 9.87 8.20 -5.74
N THR A 87 10.71 7.19 -5.43
CA THR A 87 10.81 6.62 -4.08
C THR A 87 12.09 5.82 -3.76
N LYS A 88 13.06 5.59 -4.67
CA LYS A 88 14.22 4.73 -4.31
C LYS A 88 15.37 5.50 -3.65
N GLY A 89 15.50 6.81 -3.84
CA GLY A 89 16.60 7.62 -3.30
C GLY A 89 16.62 7.73 -1.77
N GLU A 90 15.44 7.81 -1.14
CA GLU A 90 15.29 7.81 0.32
C GLU A 90 15.26 6.37 0.88
N GLN A 91 14.60 5.44 0.20
CA GLN A 91 14.49 4.04 0.65
C GLN A 91 15.83 3.28 0.60
N ALA A 92 16.68 3.53 -0.40
CA ALA A 92 17.97 2.84 -0.54
C ALA A 92 19.06 3.35 0.43
N LYS A 93 18.98 4.61 0.87
CA LYS A 93 19.90 5.18 1.89
C LYS A 93 19.54 4.68 3.29
N GLU A 94 18.27 4.46 3.60
CA GLU A 94 17.84 3.83 4.85
C GLU A 94 18.09 2.30 4.88
N ALA A 95 17.96 1.62 3.73
CA ALA A 95 18.19 0.17 3.64
C ALA A 95 19.63 -0.27 3.96
N LYS A 96 20.60 0.66 3.92
CA LYS A 96 21.99 0.47 4.37
C LYS A 96 22.20 0.68 5.87
N GLN A 97 21.27 1.34 6.58
CA GLN A 97 21.37 1.59 8.03
C GLN A 97 20.70 0.49 8.89
N GLN A 98 19.92 -0.42 8.30
CA GLN A 98 19.10 -1.36 9.08
C GLN A 98 19.79 -2.72 9.31
N LYS A 99 19.88 -3.10 10.59
CA LYS A 99 20.65 -4.27 11.07
C LYS A 99 19.90 -5.61 11.03
N ASN A 100 18.58 -5.66 10.76
CA ASN A 100 17.78 -6.89 10.96
C ASN A 100 17.04 -7.37 9.69
N GLY A 101 17.22 -8.64 9.31
CA GLY A 101 16.65 -9.23 8.09
C GLY A 101 15.12 -9.29 8.07
N PHE A 102 14.49 -9.43 9.25
CA PHE A 102 13.04 -9.42 9.41
C PHE A 102 12.41 -8.06 9.06
N GLN A 103 13.01 -6.96 9.52
CA GLN A 103 12.54 -5.61 9.19
C GLN A 103 12.65 -5.33 7.68
N ARG A 104 13.73 -5.82 7.04
CA ARG A 104 13.87 -5.71 5.58
C ARG A 104 12.77 -6.48 4.85
N ALA A 105 12.42 -7.70 5.30
CA ALA A 105 11.35 -8.49 4.70
C ALA A 105 9.98 -7.78 4.82
N ILE A 106 9.64 -7.25 5.99
CA ILE A 106 8.38 -6.52 6.18
C ILE A 106 8.35 -5.23 5.36
N ARG A 107 9.47 -4.49 5.27
CA ARG A 107 9.53 -3.29 4.43
C ARG A 107 9.31 -3.64 2.95
N THR A 108 9.96 -4.68 2.44
CA THR A 108 9.75 -5.16 1.07
C THR A 108 8.31 -5.58 0.82
N PHE A 109 7.65 -6.17 1.81
CA PHE A 109 6.21 -6.44 1.76
C PHE A 109 5.41 -5.12 1.65
N GLY A 110 5.69 -4.13 2.51
CA GLY A 110 5.06 -2.80 2.45
C GLY A 110 5.26 -2.10 1.10
N ASP A 111 6.46 -2.17 0.52
CA ASP A 111 6.79 -1.59 -0.81
C ASP A 111 5.91 -2.16 -1.94
N VAL A 112 5.35 -3.36 -1.77
CA VAL A 112 4.37 -3.93 -2.70
C VAL A 112 3.00 -3.26 -2.54
N PHE A 113 2.54 -2.99 -1.32
CA PHE A 113 1.20 -2.43 -1.09
C PHE A 113 1.12 -0.93 -1.24
N VAL A 114 2.19 -0.18 -0.94
CA VAL A 114 2.15 1.30 -0.95
C VAL A 114 1.52 1.88 -2.24
N PRO A 115 1.87 1.42 -3.46
CA PRO A 115 1.27 1.97 -4.67
C PRO A 115 -0.14 1.46 -5.00
N ILE A 116 -0.63 0.45 -4.27
CA ILE A 116 -1.97 -0.13 -4.39
C ILE A 116 -2.95 0.57 -3.42
N ILE A 117 -2.48 1.03 -2.26
CA ILE A 117 -3.31 1.66 -1.22
C ILE A 117 -4.22 2.77 -1.76
N PRO A 118 -3.75 3.74 -2.58
CA PRO A 118 -4.59 4.86 -2.99
C PRO A 118 -5.85 4.44 -3.74
N VAL A 119 -5.77 3.41 -4.59
CA VAL A 119 -6.94 2.92 -5.33
C VAL A 119 -7.91 2.18 -4.40
N LEU A 120 -7.41 1.35 -3.48
CA LEU A 120 -8.26 0.63 -2.51
C LEU A 120 -8.97 1.59 -1.55
N VAL A 121 -8.29 2.65 -1.13
CA VAL A 121 -8.89 3.72 -0.31
C VAL A 121 -9.97 4.45 -1.10
N ALA A 122 -9.70 4.82 -2.35
CA ALA A 122 -10.68 5.54 -3.17
C ALA A 122 -11.93 4.69 -3.41
N THR A 123 -11.79 3.42 -3.78
CA THR A 123 -12.92 2.53 -4.03
C THR A 123 -13.67 2.17 -2.75
N GLY A 124 -12.98 1.96 -1.62
CA GLY A 124 -13.60 1.76 -0.31
C GLY A 124 -14.36 2.99 0.21
N LEU A 125 -13.86 4.20 -0.05
CA LEU A 125 -14.61 5.44 0.22
C LEU A 125 -15.90 5.52 -0.60
N PHE A 126 -15.86 5.13 -1.88
CA PHE A 126 -17.06 5.04 -2.70
C PHE A 126 -18.03 3.95 -2.22
N MET A 127 -17.54 2.82 -1.68
CA MET A 127 -18.41 1.81 -1.03
C MET A 127 -19.17 2.43 0.13
N GLY A 128 -18.46 3.18 0.99
CA GLY A 128 -19.05 3.90 2.11
C GLY A 128 -20.10 4.91 1.66
N LEU A 129 -19.79 5.72 0.66
CA LEU A 129 -20.73 6.69 0.08
C LEU A 129 -21.96 6.01 -0.54
N ARG A 130 -21.79 4.91 -1.28
CA ARG A 130 -22.92 4.11 -1.77
C ARG A 130 -23.78 3.64 -0.61
N GLY A 131 -23.18 3.08 0.43
CA GLY A 131 -23.89 2.68 1.65
C GLY A 131 -24.61 3.84 2.35
N LEU A 132 -24.11 5.08 2.26
CA LEU A 132 -24.82 6.27 2.75
C LEU A 132 -26.07 6.56 1.94
N VAL A 133 -25.91 6.63 0.61
CA VAL A 133 -26.97 7.04 -0.30
C VAL A 133 -28.08 5.98 -0.33
N MET A 134 -27.76 4.72 -0.04
CA MET A 134 -28.72 3.62 0.03
C MET A 134 -29.43 3.48 1.39
N GLN A 135 -29.14 4.32 2.37
CA GLN A 135 -29.89 4.30 3.64
C GLN A 135 -31.31 4.80 3.47
N GLU A 136 -32.26 4.10 4.07
CA GLU A 136 -33.67 4.47 4.08
C GLU A 136 -33.87 5.88 4.62
N GLU A 137 -33.15 6.27 5.69
CA GLU A 137 -33.27 7.60 6.29
C GLU A 137 -32.80 8.70 5.34
N ILE A 138 -31.75 8.45 4.55
CA ILE A 138 -31.23 9.41 3.58
C ILE A 138 -32.16 9.49 2.37
N LEU A 139 -32.61 8.36 1.84
CA LEU A 139 -33.53 8.29 0.72
C LEU A 139 -34.90 8.90 1.08
N ALA A 140 -35.36 8.72 2.31
CA ALA A 140 -36.60 9.31 2.81
C ALA A 140 -36.57 10.85 2.79
N LEU A 141 -35.41 11.49 2.92
CA LEU A 141 -35.27 12.96 2.75
C LEU A 141 -35.65 13.41 1.33
N PHE A 142 -35.56 12.50 0.36
CA PHE A 142 -35.92 12.72 -1.04
C PHE A 142 -37.25 12.05 -1.41
N GLY A 143 -37.97 11.46 -0.44
CA GLY A 143 -39.21 10.72 -0.68
C GLY A 143 -39.01 9.40 -1.45
N MET A 144 -37.82 8.81 -1.35
CA MET A 144 -37.43 7.56 -2.00
C MET A 144 -37.19 6.44 -0.99
N THR A 145 -37.18 5.21 -1.48
CA THR A 145 -36.79 3.98 -0.80
C THR A 145 -35.68 3.28 -1.61
N PRO A 146 -34.95 2.31 -1.03
CA PRO A 146 -33.94 1.55 -1.78
C PRO A 146 -34.50 0.89 -3.05
N ASP A 147 -35.76 0.48 -3.04
CA ASP A 147 -36.45 -0.14 -4.19
C ASP A 147 -36.67 0.84 -5.36
N ASP A 148 -36.64 2.16 -5.10
CA ASP A 148 -36.74 3.19 -6.14
C ASP A 148 -35.41 3.38 -6.91
N ILE A 149 -34.32 2.79 -6.42
CA ILE A 149 -33.01 2.88 -7.05
C ILE A 149 -32.88 1.79 -8.12
N SER A 150 -32.50 2.20 -9.33
CA SER A 150 -32.29 1.27 -10.44
C SER A 150 -31.20 0.24 -10.13
N GLU A 151 -31.50 -1.05 -10.31
CA GLU A 151 -30.52 -2.14 -10.23
C GLU A 151 -29.31 -1.93 -11.14
N ASN A 152 -29.51 -1.36 -12.34
CA ASN A 152 -28.40 -1.04 -13.25
C ASN A 152 -27.48 0.06 -12.69
N PHE A 153 -28.05 1.00 -11.94
CA PHE A 153 -27.26 2.03 -11.27
C PHE A 153 -26.48 1.42 -10.10
N LEU A 154 -27.10 0.54 -9.31
CA LEU A 154 -26.41 -0.20 -8.25
C LEU A 154 -25.25 -1.01 -8.81
N LEU A 155 -25.49 -1.79 -9.85
CA LEU A 155 -24.45 -2.55 -10.55
C LEU A 155 -23.32 -1.65 -11.06
N PHE A 156 -23.63 -0.49 -11.63
CA PHE A 156 -22.60 0.48 -12.05
C PHE A 156 -21.75 0.97 -10.86
N THR A 157 -22.38 1.22 -9.71
CA THR A 157 -21.64 1.58 -8.49
C THR A 157 -20.81 0.42 -7.94
N GLU A 158 -21.28 -0.83 -8.03
CA GLU A 158 -20.51 -2.05 -7.69
C GLU A 158 -19.27 -2.19 -8.55
N ILE A 159 -19.37 -1.92 -9.85
CA ILE A 159 -18.19 -1.90 -10.72
C ILE A 159 -17.17 -0.86 -10.23
N LEU A 160 -17.61 0.34 -9.83
CA LEU A 160 -16.71 1.38 -9.31
C LEU A 160 -16.03 0.96 -8.00
N THR A 161 -16.76 0.26 -7.14
CA THR A 161 -16.31 -0.01 -5.76
C THR A 161 -15.55 -1.33 -5.61
N ASP A 162 -16.00 -2.39 -6.29
CA ASP A 162 -15.59 -3.75 -5.95
C ASP A 162 -14.46 -4.24 -6.88
N THR A 163 -14.32 -3.65 -8.06
CA THR A 163 -13.30 -4.01 -9.07
C THR A 163 -11.88 -4.06 -8.47
N ALA A 164 -11.48 -3.09 -7.66
CA ALA A 164 -10.14 -3.05 -7.10
C ALA A 164 -9.87 -4.22 -6.13
N PHE A 165 -10.90 -4.69 -5.42
CA PHE A 165 -10.82 -5.85 -4.53
C PHE A 165 -10.86 -7.17 -5.31
N ILE A 166 -11.76 -7.29 -6.29
CA ILE A 166 -11.83 -8.47 -7.18
C ILE A 166 -10.47 -8.74 -7.85
N PHE A 167 -9.86 -7.67 -8.38
CA PHE A 167 -8.58 -7.75 -9.10
C PHE A 167 -7.35 -7.50 -8.20
N LEU A 168 -7.50 -7.56 -6.88
CA LEU A 168 -6.39 -7.34 -5.96
C LEU A 168 -5.18 -8.25 -6.24
N PRO A 169 -5.34 -9.56 -6.56
CA PRO A 169 -4.23 -10.41 -7.00
C PRO A 169 -3.45 -9.85 -8.19
N ALA A 170 -4.13 -9.21 -9.15
CA ALA A 170 -3.50 -8.58 -10.30
C ALA A 170 -2.65 -7.37 -9.89
N LEU A 171 -3.17 -6.52 -9.01
CA LEU A 171 -2.45 -5.36 -8.47
C LEU A 171 -1.24 -5.79 -7.64
N VAL A 172 -1.40 -6.80 -6.79
CA VAL A 172 -0.33 -7.35 -5.93
C VAL A 172 0.75 -8.00 -6.78
N ALA A 173 0.41 -8.84 -7.76
CA ALA A 173 1.39 -9.50 -8.62
C ALA A 173 2.16 -8.48 -9.49
N TRP A 174 1.47 -7.50 -10.07
CA TRP A 174 2.10 -6.37 -10.79
C TRP A 174 3.13 -5.65 -9.92
N SER A 175 2.73 -5.23 -8.72
CA SER A 175 3.58 -4.47 -7.81
C SER A 175 4.75 -5.33 -7.29
N THR A 176 4.50 -6.61 -7.03
CA THR A 176 5.54 -7.57 -6.62
C THR A 176 6.58 -7.76 -7.70
N PHE A 177 6.19 -7.94 -8.97
CA PHE A 177 7.15 -8.02 -10.07
C PHE A 177 8.02 -6.76 -10.15
N ARG A 178 7.41 -5.58 -10.02
CA ARG A 178 8.15 -4.31 -9.95
C ARG A 178 9.16 -4.26 -8.81
N VAL A 179 8.77 -4.69 -7.60
CA VAL A 179 9.64 -4.68 -6.40
C VAL A 179 10.79 -5.69 -6.50
N PHE A 180 10.54 -6.89 -7.06
CA PHE A 180 11.54 -7.96 -7.15
C PHE A 180 12.36 -7.96 -8.47
N GLY A 181 12.12 -6.96 -9.33
CA GLY A 181 12.88 -6.71 -10.55
C GLY A 181 12.49 -7.58 -11.75
N GLY A 182 11.26 -8.11 -11.77
CA GLY A 182 10.63 -8.69 -12.94
C GLY A 182 9.86 -7.65 -13.75
N SER A 183 9.31 -8.06 -14.89
CA SER A 183 8.46 -7.22 -15.75
C SER A 183 7.07 -7.04 -15.14
N PRO A 184 6.68 -5.81 -14.73
CA PRO A 184 5.41 -5.59 -14.04
C PRO A 184 4.19 -6.03 -14.86
N ILE A 185 4.25 -5.91 -16.19
CA ILE A 185 3.15 -6.33 -17.07
C ILE A 185 2.95 -7.86 -17.07
N ILE A 186 4.03 -8.64 -16.95
CA ILE A 186 3.95 -10.09 -16.81
C ILE A 186 3.32 -10.43 -15.45
N GLY A 187 3.73 -9.73 -14.40
CA GLY A 187 3.12 -9.87 -13.07
C GLY A 187 1.63 -9.55 -13.08
N LEU A 188 1.23 -8.45 -13.73
CA LEU A 188 -0.18 -8.06 -13.88
C LEU A 188 -0.98 -9.16 -14.58
N VAL A 189 -0.49 -9.66 -15.71
CA VAL A 189 -1.16 -10.73 -16.47
C VAL A 189 -1.24 -12.02 -15.66
N LEU A 190 -0.17 -12.41 -14.95
CA LEU A 190 -0.20 -13.57 -14.06
C LEU A 190 -1.28 -13.42 -12.99
N GLY A 191 -1.36 -12.26 -12.33
CA GLY A 191 -2.38 -12.03 -11.32
C GLY A 191 -3.80 -12.00 -11.90
N LEU A 192 -4.00 -11.45 -13.11
CA LEU A 192 -5.28 -11.53 -13.83
C LEU A 192 -5.68 -12.98 -14.17
N MET A 193 -4.70 -13.85 -14.46
CA MET A 193 -4.99 -15.27 -14.64
C MET A 193 -5.49 -15.93 -13.35
N LEU A 194 -5.00 -15.50 -12.18
CA LEU A 194 -5.46 -16.02 -10.88
C LEU A 194 -6.92 -15.66 -10.56
N VAL A 195 -7.45 -14.61 -11.19
CA VAL A 195 -8.82 -14.11 -11.01
C VAL A 195 -9.61 -14.09 -12.31
N SER A 196 -9.21 -14.94 -13.26
CA SER A 196 -9.89 -15.02 -14.55
C SER A 196 -11.38 -15.31 -14.33
N PRO A 197 -12.30 -14.63 -15.02
CA PRO A 197 -13.73 -14.97 -14.98
C PRO A 197 -14.05 -16.39 -15.47
N ALA A 198 -13.10 -17.07 -16.11
CA ALA A 198 -13.21 -18.47 -16.50
C ALA A 198 -12.97 -19.45 -15.33
N LEU A 199 -12.42 -18.97 -14.20
CA LEU A 199 -12.30 -19.74 -12.96
C LEU A 199 -13.57 -19.55 -12.13
N PRO A 200 -14.04 -20.60 -11.42
CA PRO A 200 -15.07 -20.44 -10.40
C PRO A 200 -14.65 -19.36 -9.41
N ASN A 201 -15.53 -18.40 -9.17
CA ASN A 201 -15.27 -17.33 -8.24
C ASN A 201 -15.12 -17.90 -6.82
N ALA A 202 -14.08 -17.48 -6.10
CA ALA A 202 -13.79 -17.96 -4.75
C ALA A 202 -14.97 -17.78 -3.79
N TRP A 203 -15.66 -16.63 -3.85
CA TRP A 203 -16.78 -16.31 -2.97
C TRP A 203 -18.03 -17.15 -3.29
N ASP A 204 -18.27 -17.43 -4.56
CA ASP A 204 -19.37 -18.31 -4.97
C ASP A 204 -19.09 -19.75 -4.51
N VAL A 205 -17.85 -20.22 -4.62
CA VAL A 205 -17.47 -21.56 -4.17
C VAL A 205 -17.50 -21.71 -2.66
N ALA A 206 -17.20 -20.63 -1.91
CA ALA A 206 -17.33 -20.62 -0.46
C ALA A 206 -18.78 -20.79 0.02
N THR A 207 -19.77 -20.50 -0.82
CA THR A 207 -21.19 -20.56 -0.46
C THR A 207 -21.93 -21.75 -1.08
N ALA A 208 -21.86 -21.93 -2.40
CA ALA A 208 -22.69 -22.91 -3.10
C ALA A 208 -22.13 -23.45 -4.43
N ALA A 209 -21.15 -22.79 -5.05
CA ALA A 209 -20.60 -23.22 -6.34
C ALA A 209 -19.56 -24.33 -6.18
N GLU A 210 -19.37 -25.14 -7.24
CA GLU A 210 -18.33 -26.17 -7.26
C GLU A 210 -17.00 -25.64 -7.81
N PRO A 211 -15.86 -26.05 -7.23
CA PRO A 211 -14.55 -25.77 -7.81
C PRO A 211 -14.33 -26.58 -9.10
N LEU A 212 -13.36 -26.18 -9.92
CA LEU A 212 -12.89 -27.02 -11.02
C LEU A 212 -12.05 -28.17 -10.45
N TYR A 213 -12.37 -29.40 -10.83
CA TYR A 213 -11.57 -30.55 -10.44
C TYR A 213 -10.56 -30.92 -11.53
N PHE A 214 -9.28 -30.76 -11.20
CA PHE A 214 -8.19 -31.32 -11.98
C PHE A 214 -7.80 -32.69 -11.44
N PHE A 215 -7.56 -33.62 -12.36
CA PHE A 215 -7.24 -35.02 -12.05
C PHE A 215 -8.28 -35.74 -11.18
N GLY A 216 -9.48 -35.16 -11.04
CA GLY A 216 -10.60 -35.70 -10.24
C GLY A 216 -10.51 -35.46 -8.73
N PHE A 217 -9.45 -34.83 -8.22
CA PHE A 217 -9.28 -34.63 -6.77
C PHE A 217 -8.60 -33.30 -6.37
N ILE A 218 -8.08 -32.53 -7.32
CA ILE A 218 -7.47 -31.23 -7.02
C ILE A 218 -8.49 -30.13 -7.30
N PRO A 219 -9.06 -29.49 -6.27
CA PRO A 219 -9.96 -28.35 -6.47
C PRO A 219 -9.15 -27.12 -6.90
N VAL A 220 -9.63 -26.44 -7.94
CA VAL A 220 -9.08 -25.19 -8.46
C VAL A 220 -10.19 -24.15 -8.48
N VAL A 221 -9.93 -23.04 -7.82
CA VAL A 221 -10.81 -21.87 -7.74
C VAL A 221 -10.02 -20.63 -8.12
N GLY A 222 -10.73 -19.56 -8.47
CA GLY A 222 -10.13 -18.24 -8.55
C GLY A 222 -9.60 -17.79 -7.18
N TYR A 223 -8.71 -16.82 -7.19
CA TYR A 223 -8.12 -16.22 -5.99
C TYR A 223 -8.64 -14.80 -5.78
N GLN A 224 -9.90 -14.50 -6.13
CA GLN A 224 -10.48 -13.17 -5.98
C GLN A 224 -10.25 -12.66 -4.55
N GLY A 225 -9.72 -11.44 -4.44
CA GLY A 225 -9.26 -10.87 -3.16
C GLY A 225 -7.90 -11.39 -2.67
N ALA A 226 -7.64 -12.70 -2.73
CA ALA A 226 -6.53 -13.33 -2.02
C ALA A 226 -5.14 -12.69 -2.26
N VAL A 227 -4.45 -12.38 -1.17
CA VAL A 227 -3.24 -11.56 -1.19
C VAL A 227 -1.95 -12.38 -1.20
N LEU A 228 -1.83 -13.35 -0.28
CA LEU A 228 -0.62 -14.16 -0.13
C LEU A 228 -0.37 -15.06 -1.34
N PRO A 229 -1.35 -15.79 -1.91
CA PRO A 229 -1.18 -16.51 -3.16
C PRO A 229 -0.55 -15.66 -4.26
N ALA A 230 -1.10 -14.46 -4.48
CA ALA A 230 -0.64 -13.54 -5.51
C ALA A 230 0.75 -12.96 -5.22
N PHE A 231 1.00 -12.57 -3.97
CA PHE A 231 2.29 -12.04 -3.54
C PHE A 231 3.41 -13.09 -3.71
N ILE A 232 3.20 -14.32 -3.25
CA ILE A 232 4.22 -15.37 -3.36
C ILE A 232 4.41 -15.81 -4.82
N ALA A 233 3.32 -15.96 -5.58
CA ALA A 233 3.42 -16.18 -7.03
C ALA A 233 4.19 -15.04 -7.71
N GLY A 234 3.97 -13.79 -7.28
CA GLY A 234 4.73 -12.61 -7.70
C GLY A 234 6.23 -12.73 -7.44
N ILE A 235 6.63 -13.12 -6.22
CA ILE A 235 8.04 -13.26 -5.83
C ILE A 235 8.72 -14.36 -6.65
N VAL A 236 8.10 -15.54 -6.69
CA VAL A 236 8.64 -16.70 -7.39
C VAL A 236 8.69 -16.41 -8.89
N GLY A 237 7.62 -15.82 -9.44
CA GLY A 237 7.51 -15.45 -10.85
C GLY A 237 8.54 -14.41 -11.27
N ALA A 238 8.73 -13.34 -10.51
CA ALA A 238 9.74 -12.32 -10.82
C ALA A 238 11.17 -12.90 -10.80
N LYS A 239 11.47 -13.78 -9.83
CA LYS A 239 12.77 -14.47 -9.77
C LYS A 239 12.93 -15.45 -10.92
N LEU A 240 11.89 -16.20 -11.25
CA LEU A 240 11.88 -17.15 -12.37
C LEU A 240 12.09 -16.43 -13.70
N GLU A 241 11.36 -15.35 -13.96
CA GLU A 241 11.49 -14.55 -15.18
C GLU A 241 12.92 -14.09 -15.39
N ARG A 242 13.54 -13.51 -14.36
CA ARG A 242 14.94 -13.06 -14.41
C ARG A 242 15.89 -14.23 -14.62
N ALA A 243 15.57 -15.40 -14.08
CA ALA A 243 16.37 -16.61 -14.24
C ALA A 243 16.26 -17.19 -15.66
N ILE A 244 15.09 -17.10 -16.29
CA ILE A 244 14.85 -17.49 -17.69
C ILE A 244 15.55 -16.50 -18.63
N ARG A 245 15.35 -15.19 -18.42
CA ARG A 245 15.97 -14.10 -19.21
C ARG A 245 17.50 -14.20 -19.30
N LYS A 246 18.15 -14.69 -18.25
CA LYS A 246 19.60 -14.91 -18.21
C LYS A 246 20.07 -16.12 -19.01
N ARG A 247 19.20 -17.08 -19.30
CA ARG A 247 19.52 -18.35 -19.98
C ARG A 247 19.07 -18.37 -21.43
N VAL A 248 18.03 -17.61 -21.78
CA VAL A 248 17.50 -17.54 -23.14
C VAL A 248 18.42 -16.68 -24.02
N PRO A 249 18.74 -17.11 -25.27
CA PRO A 249 19.46 -16.28 -26.23
C PRO A 249 18.75 -14.95 -26.50
N GLU A 250 19.50 -13.86 -26.68
CA GLU A 250 18.94 -12.50 -26.81
C GLU A 250 17.89 -12.37 -27.93
N SER A 251 18.05 -13.11 -29.02
CA SER A 251 17.10 -13.14 -30.15
C SER A 251 15.73 -13.75 -29.81
N LEU A 252 15.66 -14.58 -28.77
CA LEU A 252 14.45 -15.30 -28.34
C LEU A 252 13.86 -14.73 -27.04
N ASP A 253 14.56 -13.85 -26.34
CA ASP A 253 14.18 -13.33 -25.03
C ASP A 253 12.78 -12.68 -25.03
N LEU A 254 12.45 -11.93 -26.09
CA LEU A 254 11.16 -11.26 -26.22
C LEU A 254 9.97 -12.24 -26.28
N ILE A 255 10.20 -13.49 -26.72
CA ILE A 255 9.14 -14.49 -26.93
C ILE A 255 9.18 -15.53 -25.82
N LEU A 256 10.32 -16.17 -25.60
CA LEU A 256 10.42 -17.33 -24.72
C LEU A 256 10.38 -16.95 -23.24
N THR A 257 10.98 -15.83 -22.84
CA THR A 257 10.99 -15.43 -21.43
C THR A 257 9.58 -15.19 -20.88
N PRO A 258 8.73 -14.33 -21.50
CA PRO A 258 7.36 -14.15 -21.01
C PRO A 258 6.52 -15.42 -21.14
N PHE A 259 6.63 -16.17 -22.24
CA PHE A 259 5.89 -17.41 -22.45
C PHE A 259 6.16 -18.45 -21.36
N LEU A 260 7.44 -18.76 -21.11
CA LEU A 260 7.83 -19.76 -20.11
C LEU A 260 7.51 -19.29 -18.69
N THR A 261 7.69 -17.99 -18.41
CA THR A 261 7.35 -17.44 -17.09
C THR A 261 5.87 -17.62 -16.80
N LEU A 262 4.98 -17.19 -17.69
CA LEU A 262 3.54 -17.30 -17.49
C LEU A 262 3.08 -18.76 -17.43
N LEU A 263 3.56 -19.62 -18.35
CA LEU A 263 3.18 -21.03 -18.39
C LEU A 263 3.56 -21.78 -17.12
N ILE A 264 4.81 -21.62 -16.65
CA ILE A 264 5.27 -22.28 -15.43
C ILE A 264 4.55 -21.70 -14.22
N MET A 265 4.40 -20.37 -14.16
CA MET A 265 3.83 -19.73 -12.99
C MET A 265 2.34 -19.94 -12.84
N ILE A 266 1.54 -20.03 -13.91
CA ILE A 266 0.11 -20.30 -13.75
C ILE A 266 -0.13 -21.71 -13.21
N VAL A 267 0.65 -22.70 -13.68
CA VAL A 267 0.60 -24.07 -13.15
C VAL A 267 1.06 -24.08 -11.69
N ALA A 268 2.21 -23.48 -11.39
CA ALA A 268 2.70 -23.42 -10.01
C ALA A 268 1.74 -22.66 -9.08
N ALA A 269 1.12 -21.59 -9.56
CA ALA A 269 0.18 -20.76 -8.80
C ALA A 269 -1.11 -21.52 -8.49
N MET A 270 -1.74 -22.16 -9.47
CA MET A 270 -3.01 -22.88 -9.26
C MET A 270 -2.84 -24.15 -8.44
N PHE A 271 -1.78 -24.93 -8.68
CA PHE A 271 -1.67 -26.29 -8.13
C PHE A 271 -0.84 -26.40 -6.86
N VAL A 272 0.00 -25.40 -6.54
CA VAL A 272 0.94 -25.49 -5.43
C VAL A 272 0.90 -24.26 -4.56
N ILE A 273 1.25 -23.09 -5.11
CA ILE A 273 1.41 -21.87 -4.32
C ILE A 273 0.06 -21.43 -3.77
N GLY A 274 -0.97 -21.38 -4.61
CA GLY A 274 -2.30 -20.92 -4.24
C GLY A 274 -2.90 -21.74 -3.10
N PRO A 275 -3.04 -23.07 -3.21
CA PRO A 275 -3.59 -23.90 -2.13
C PRO A 275 -2.78 -23.79 -0.83
N VAL A 276 -1.45 -23.85 -0.91
CA VAL A 276 -0.58 -23.77 0.28
C VAL A 276 -0.74 -22.44 0.99
N PHE A 277 -0.67 -21.33 0.25
CA PHE A 277 -0.70 -20.00 0.87
C PHE A 277 -2.11 -19.56 1.24
N HIS A 278 -3.15 -20.07 0.60
CA HIS A 278 -4.52 -19.88 1.05
C HIS A 278 -4.77 -20.54 2.41
N THR A 279 -4.24 -21.75 2.64
CA THR A 279 -4.28 -22.37 3.99
C THR A 279 -3.51 -21.53 5.02
N VAL A 280 -2.41 -20.90 4.62
CA VAL A 280 -1.66 -19.98 5.51
C VAL A 280 -2.49 -18.73 5.84
N GLU A 281 -3.21 -18.16 4.87
CA GLU A 281 -4.13 -17.03 5.10
C GLU A 281 -5.20 -17.39 6.12
N GLU A 282 -5.80 -18.57 6.01
CA GLU A 282 -6.80 -19.05 6.95
C GLU A 282 -6.27 -19.12 8.39
N TYR A 283 -5.05 -19.64 8.59
CA TYR A 283 -4.45 -19.64 9.94
C TYR A 283 -4.11 -18.24 10.45
N ILE A 284 -3.70 -17.32 9.58
CA ILE A 284 -3.46 -15.91 9.94
C ILE A 284 -4.77 -15.24 10.34
N LEU A 285 -5.85 -15.49 9.59
CA LEU A 285 -7.18 -15.00 9.89
C LEU A 285 -7.67 -15.53 11.24
N GLN A 286 -7.56 -16.83 11.49
CA GLN A 286 -7.93 -17.43 12.78
C GLN A 286 -7.14 -16.83 13.95
N GLY A 287 -5.83 -16.62 13.78
CA GLY A 287 -5.01 -15.94 14.79
C GLY A 287 -5.43 -14.49 15.02
N THR A 288 -5.83 -13.80 13.95
CA THR A 288 -6.35 -12.42 14.01
C THR A 288 -7.68 -12.37 14.75
N LEU A 289 -8.62 -13.25 14.39
CA LEU A 289 -9.92 -13.38 15.03
C LEU A 289 -9.76 -13.71 16.51
N PHE A 290 -8.86 -14.63 16.87
CA PHE A 290 -8.57 -14.94 18.27
C PHE A 290 -8.16 -13.71 19.08
N VAL A 291 -7.35 -12.81 18.51
CA VAL A 291 -6.95 -11.57 19.18
C VAL A 291 -8.13 -10.58 19.24
N LEU A 292 -8.91 -10.46 18.17
CA LEU A 292 -10.07 -9.56 18.11
C LEU A 292 -11.21 -9.99 19.05
N ASP A 293 -11.38 -11.29 19.25
CA ASP A 293 -12.41 -11.90 20.11
C ASP A 293 -12.02 -11.96 21.58
N LEU A 294 -10.85 -11.41 21.97
CA LEU A 294 -10.48 -11.32 23.38
C LEU A 294 -11.56 -10.57 24.18
N PRO A 295 -12.04 -11.14 25.29
CA PRO A 295 -13.22 -10.64 25.99
C PRO A 295 -12.96 -9.30 26.68
N LEU A 296 -14.03 -8.64 27.14
CA LEU A 296 -13.96 -7.42 27.95
C LEU A 296 -13.22 -6.26 27.25
N GLY A 297 -13.26 -6.20 25.92
CA GLY A 297 -12.60 -5.16 25.14
C GLY A 297 -11.06 -5.20 25.19
N LEU A 298 -10.47 -6.31 25.64
CA LEU A 298 -9.01 -6.47 25.75
C LEU A 298 -8.31 -6.35 24.40
N ALA A 299 -8.93 -6.85 23.33
CA ALA A 299 -8.46 -6.67 21.96
C ALA A 299 -8.21 -5.19 21.65
N GLY A 300 -9.21 -4.35 21.95
CA GLY A 300 -9.19 -2.91 21.75
C GLY A 300 -8.10 -2.20 22.56
N ILE A 301 -7.90 -2.59 23.81
CA ILE A 301 -6.83 -2.06 24.67
C ILE A 301 -5.46 -2.37 24.07
N LEU A 302 -5.22 -3.64 23.71
CA LEU A 302 -3.94 -4.10 23.20
C LEU A 302 -3.63 -3.48 21.84
N LEU A 303 -4.55 -3.62 20.88
CA LEU A 303 -4.33 -3.16 19.51
C LEU A 303 -4.34 -1.62 19.45
N GLY A 304 -5.28 -0.94 20.13
CA GLY A 304 -5.35 0.52 20.18
C GLY A 304 -4.15 1.15 20.92
N GLY A 305 -3.65 0.48 21.96
CA GLY A 305 -2.49 0.95 22.73
C GLY A 305 -1.13 0.67 22.09
N LEU A 306 -1.00 -0.38 21.27
CA LEU A 306 0.27 -0.78 20.66
C LEU A 306 0.43 -0.28 19.22
N ASN A 307 -0.67 -0.01 18.50
CA ASN A 307 -0.63 0.31 17.07
C ASN A 307 0.40 1.40 16.73
N GLN A 308 0.43 2.50 17.47
CA GLN A 308 1.31 3.63 17.15
C GLN A 308 2.79 3.37 17.49
N ILE A 309 3.10 2.38 18.34
CA ILE A 309 4.48 1.87 18.51
C ILE A 309 4.90 1.15 17.22
N ILE A 310 4.00 0.38 16.64
CA ILE A 310 4.25 -0.34 15.40
C ILE A 310 4.41 0.63 14.22
N VAL A 311 3.61 1.71 14.19
CA VAL A 311 3.73 2.78 13.18
C VAL A 311 5.14 3.38 13.14
N ILE A 312 5.75 3.65 14.31
CA ILE A 312 7.13 4.19 14.39
C ILE A 312 8.14 3.28 13.69
N THR A 313 7.94 1.96 13.73
CA THR A 313 8.85 1.00 13.09
C THR A 313 8.67 0.90 11.58
N GLY A 314 7.61 1.50 11.02
CA GLY A 314 7.26 1.43 9.60
C GLY A 314 6.63 0.09 9.17
N VAL A 315 6.57 -0.90 10.06
CA VAL A 315 6.05 -2.24 9.73
C VAL A 315 4.52 -2.32 9.71
N HIS A 316 3.83 -1.26 10.15
CA HIS A 316 2.37 -1.21 10.28
C HIS A 316 1.63 -1.44 8.95
N HIS A 317 2.25 -1.16 7.79
CA HIS A 317 1.67 -1.47 6.48
C HIS A 317 1.41 -2.97 6.25
N ILE A 318 2.03 -3.86 7.04
CA ILE A 318 1.71 -5.30 6.99
C ILE A 318 0.27 -5.57 7.41
N PHE A 319 -0.32 -4.73 8.27
CA PHE A 319 -1.70 -4.89 8.71
C PHE A 319 -2.72 -4.56 7.62
N ASN A 320 -2.32 -3.85 6.55
CA ASN A 320 -3.20 -3.66 5.40
C ASN A 320 -3.60 -5.00 4.77
N MET A 321 -2.69 -5.98 4.75
CA MET A 321 -3.02 -7.34 4.30
C MET A 321 -4.07 -7.98 5.19
N LEU A 322 -3.93 -7.81 6.51
CA LEU A 322 -4.86 -8.33 7.49
C LEU A 322 -6.25 -7.67 7.36
N GLU A 323 -6.31 -6.35 7.18
CA GLU A 323 -7.56 -5.62 6.94
C GLU A 323 -8.28 -6.09 5.68
N ILE A 324 -7.53 -6.31 4.61
CA ILE A 324 -8.04 -6.87 3.36
C ILE A 324 -8.61 -8.27 3.59
N GLN A 325 -7.87 -9.14 4.28
CA GLN A 325 -8.35 -10.49 4.61
C GLN A 325 -9.63 -10.47 5.46
N LEU A 326 -9.74 -9.55 6.42
CA LEU A 326 -10.97 -9.40 7.21
C LEU A 326 -12.16 -9.01 6.31
N LEU A 327 -11.98 -8.06 5.40
CA LEU A 327 -13.04 -7.64 4.48
C LEU A 327 -13.44 -8.76 3.52
N GLU A 328 -12.47 -9.51 3.00
CA GLU A 328 -12.74 -10.62 2.07
C GLU A 328 -13.50 -11.77 2.71
N ASN A 329 -13.19 -12.09 3.97
CA ASN A 329 -13.77 -13.26 4.64
C ASN A 329 -15.01 -12.92 5.47
N LEU A 330 -15.11 -11.70 6.01
CA LEU A 330 -16.19 -11.29 6.90
C LEU A 330 -17.12 -10.23 6.29
N GLY A 331 -16.72 -9.59 5.19
CA GLY A 331 -17.40 -8.40 4.66
C GLY A 331 -17.21 -7.15 5.53
N SER A 332 -16.41 -7.23 6.59
CA SER A 332 -16.23 -6.18 7.59
C SER A 332 -14.79 -6.11 8.12
N ASN A 333 -14.42 -4.98 8.70
CA ASN A 333 -13.09 -4.68 9.22
C ASN A 333 -13.17 -4.13 10.66
N PRO A 334 -13.29 -5.00 11.66
CA PRO A 334 -13.24 -4.62 13.09
C PRO A 334 -11.87 -4.05 13.51
N TYR A 335 -10.78 -4.44 12.84
CA TYR A 335 -9.44 -3.93 13.15
C TYR A 335 -9.33 -2.41 12.88
N ASN A 336 -9.88 -1.94 11.77
CA ASN A 336 -9.92 -0.52 11.41
C ASN A 336 -10.57 0.34 12.51
N ALA A 337 -11.64 -0.17 13.12
CA ALA A 337 -12.38 0.51 14.18
C ALA A 337 -11.53 0.75 15.44
N ILE A 338 -10.59 -0.15 15.71
CA ILE A 338 -9.64 -0.02 16.81
C ILE A 338 -8.48 0.91 16.42
N VAL A 339 -7.95 0.75 15.21
CA VAL A 339 -6.81 1.57 14.73
C VAL A 339 -7.18 3.04 14.61
N THR A 340 -8.41 3.38 14.20
CA THR A 340 -8.86 4.77 14.15
C THR A 340 -8.70 5.48 15.50
N ALA A 341 -8.94 4.77 16.60
CA ALA A 341 -8.82 5.32 17.94
C ALA A 341 -7.36 5.65 18.27
N ALA A 342 -6.43 4.78 17.88
CA ALA A 342 -5.00 4.99 18.07
C ALA A 342 -4.48 6.22 17.30
N VAL A 343 -4.93 6.39 16.06
CA VAL A 343 -4.61 7.53 15.19
C VAL A 343 -5.21 8.83 15.74
N ALA A 344 -6.50 8.80 16.09
CA ALA A 344 -7.20 9.95 16.67
C ALA A 344 -6.55 10.40 17.99
N ALA A 345 -6.13 9.46 18.84
CA ALA A 345 -5.47 9.76 20.10
C ALA A 345 -4.12 10.48 19.92
N GLN A 346 -3.29 10.09 18.94
CA GLN A 346 -2.05 10.82 18.65
C GLN A 346 -2.34 12.23 18.13
N GLY A 347 -3.39 12.40 17.32
CA GLY A 347 -3.90 13.71 16.93
C GLY A 347 -4.31 14.56 18.14
N GLY A 348 -5.04 13.97 19.10
CA GLY A 348 -5.43 14.63 20.35
C GLY A 348 -4.26 15.01 21.25
N ALA A 349 -3.25 14.15 21.38
CA ALA A 349 -2.03 14.46 22.12
C ALA A 349 -1.24 15.60 21.47
N ALA A 350 -1.07 15.58 20.14
CA ALA A 350 -0.43 16.66 19.39
C ALA A 350 -1.22 17.98 19.51
N LEU A 351 -2.56 17.92 19.49
CA LEU A 351 -3.43 19.07 19.70
C LEU A 351 -3.19 19.70 21.08
N ALA A 352 -3.12 18.88 22.12
CA ALA A 352 -2.84 19.34 23.49
C ALA A 352 -1.49 20.04 23.58
N VAL A 353 -0.43 19.48 22.96
CA VAL A 353 0.89 20.15 22.89
C VAL A 353 0.79 21.49 22.17
N GLY A 354 0.15 21.53 21.00
CA GLY A 354 0.02 22.73 20.18
C GLY A 354 -0.76 23.85 20.85
N LEU A 355 -1.82 23.51 21.59
CA LEU A 355 -2.61 24.49 22.35
C LEU A 355 -1.92 24.91 23.66
N LYS A 356 -1.19 24.00 24.33
CA LYS A 356 -0.55 24.28 25.62
C LYS A 356 0.76 25.08 25.50
N THR A 357 1.51 24.90 24.42
CA THR A 357 2.82 25.56 24.27
C THR A 357 2.73 27.06 24.00
N LYS A 358 3.66 27.82 24.59
CA LYS A 358 3.90 29.25 24.27
C LYS A 358 4.88 29.44 23.12
N SER A 359 5.59 28.39 22.68
CA SER A 359 6.54 28.46 21.57
C SER A 359 5.80 28.61 20.24
N LYS A 360 5.99 29.75 19.56
CA LYS A 360 5.42 29.98 18.22
C LYS A 360 5.84 28.91 17.22
N LYS A 361 7.11 28.46 17.27
CA LYS A 361 7.64 27.41 16.38
C LYS A 361 6.97 26.06 16.64
N LEU A 362 6.82 25.67 17.91
CA LEU A 362 6.18 24.38 18.22
C LEU A 362 4.68 24.43 17.93
N LYS A 363 4.01 25.56 18.17
CA LYS A 363 2.61 25.75 17.83
C LYS A 363 2.35 25.64 16.32
N ALA A 364 3.20 26.27 15.50
CA ALA A 364 3.12 26.23 14.04
C ALA A 364 3.38 24.81 13.47
N LEU A 365 4.06 23.94 14.21
CA LEU A 365 4.24 22.53 13.84
C LEU A 365 3.09 21.66 14.37
N ALA A 366 2.77 21.78 15.65
CA ALA A 366 1.89 20.83 16.34
C ALA A 366 0.42 20.91 15.92
N LEU A 367 -0.10 22.10 15.61
CA LEU A 367 -1.50 22.24 15.18
C LEU A 367 -1.73 21.62 13.79
N PRO A 368 -0.93 21.94 12.74
CA PRO A 368 -1.06 21.25 11.45
C PRO A 368 -0.80 19.75 11.53
N SER A 369 0.19 19.31 12.33
CA SER A 369 0.46 17.88 12.53
C SER A 369 -0.70 17.15 13.21
N SER A 370 -1.37 17.79 14.17
CA SER A 370 -2.58 17.24 14.78
C SER A 370 -3.72 17.09 13.77
N PHE A 371 -3.95 18.12 12.95
CA PHE A 371 -4.96 18.07 11.89
C PHE A 371 -4.65 16.97 10.85
N SER A 372 -3.38 16.81 10.47
CA SER A 372 -2.92 15.71 9.61
C SER A 372 -3.29 14.34 10.20
N ALA A 373 -3.12 14.14 11.51
CA ALA A 373 -3.49 12.88 12.16
C ALA A 373 -5.01 12.65 12.16
N PHE A 374 -5.84 13.69 12.25
CA PHE A 374 -7.30 13.57 12.09
C PHE A 374 -7.73 13.25 10.64
N LEU A 375 -6.84 13.47 9.68
CA LEU A 375 -6.95 12.99 8.31
C LEU A 375 -6.24 11.64 8.11
N GLY A 376 -5.98 10.89 9.19
CA GLY A 376 -5.37 9.56 9.18
C GLY A 376 -3.86 9.51 8.90
N ILE A 377 -3.20 10.65 8.69
CA ILE A 377 -1.75 10.74 8.47
C ILE A 377 -1.06 11.11 9.78
N THR A 378 -0.60 10.11 10.51
CA THR A 378 -0.10 10.25 11.89
C THR A 378 1.37 10.64 12.01
N GLU A 379 2.17 10.40 10.98
CA GLU A 379 3.62 10.54 11.00
C GLU A 379 4.07 11.97 11.39
N PRO A 380 3.46 13.05 10.87
CA PRO A 380 3.80 14.40 11.29
C PRO A 380 3.51 14.65 12.78
N ALA A 381 2.45 14.05 13.33
CA ALA A 381 2.11 14.17 14.75
C ALA A 381 3.08 13.37 15.63
N ILE A 382 3.37 12.13 15.27
CA ILE A 382 4.28 11.25 16.03
C ILE A 382 5.69 11.85 16.05
N PHE A 383 6.32 11.98 14.87
CA PHE A 383 7.73 12.36 14.80
C PHE A 383 7.95 13.85 15.05
N GLY A 384 7.02 14.69 14.59
CA GLY A 384 7.14 16.14 14.75
C GLY A 384 6.84 16.63 16.17
N VAL A 385 5.99 15.91 16.91
CA VAL A 385 5.41 16.42 18.16
C VAL A 385 5.49 15.41 19.29
N THR A 386 4.78 14.29 19.21
CA THR A 386 4.49 13.49 20.40
C THR A 386 5.67 12.63 20.85
N LEU A 387 6.35 11.98 19.91
CA LEU A 387 7.51 11.12 20.18
C LEU A 387 8.72 11.94 20.62
N ARG A 388 8.87 13.16 20.07
CA ARG A 388 9.94 14.10 20.43
C ARG A 388 10.03 14.36 21.94
N TYR A 389 8.89 14.39 22.63
CA TYR A 389 8.83 14.62 24.08
C TYR A 389 8.48 13.36 24.87
N VAL A 390 8.29 12.22 24.19
CA VAL A 390 7.97 10.87 24.71
C VAL A 390 6.69 10.77 25.54
N LYS A 391 6.53 11.60 26.57
CA LYS A 391 5.34 11.64 27.42
C LYS A 391 4.05 11.90 26.63
N PRO A 392 3.97 12.88 25.71
CA PRO A 392 2.76 13.05 24.90
C PRO A 392 2.47 11.82 24.03
N PHE A 393 3.50 11.15 23.51
CA PHE A 393 3.32 9.92 22.74
C PHE A 393 2.68 8.82 23.59
N VAL A 394 3.19 8.61 24.81
CA VAL A 394 2.61 7.65 25.77
C VAL A 394 1.16 8.02 26.14
N MET A 395 0.86 9.30 26.35
CA MET A 395 -0.52 9.75 26.60
C MET A 395 -1.44 9.45 25.41
N GLY A 396 -0.92 9.59 24.18
CA GLY A 396 -1.60 9.17 22.96
C GLY A 396 -1.84 7.65 22.90
N LEU A 397 -0.89 6.82 23.35
CA LEU A 397 -1.11 5.36 23.44
C LEU A 397 -2.23 5.01 24.43
N ILE A 398 -2.29 5.70 25.57
CA ILE A 398 -3.35 5.49 26.56
C ILE A 398 -4.72 5.91 26.00
N GLY A 399 -4.79 7.05 25.28
CA GLY A 399 -6.01 7.43 24.59
C GLY A 399 -6.42 6.43 23.50
N GLY A 400 -5.44 5.90 22.76
CA GLY A 400 -5.66 4.86 21.75
C GLY A 400 -6.22 3.58 22.37
N ALA A 401 -5.69 3.14 23.50
CA ALA A 401 -6.22 2.01 24.25
C ALA A 401 -7.63 2.25 24.78
N ALA A 402 -7.94 3.47 25.25
CA ALA A 402 -9.27 3.81 25.77
C ALA A 402 -10.34 3.85 24.66
N GLY A 403 -10.04 4.47 23.52
CA GLY A 403 -10.96 4.46 22.37
C GLY A 403 -11.05 3.08 21.72
N GLY A 404 -9.93 2.34 21.62
CA GLY A 404 -9.90 0.97 21.13
C GLY A 404 -10.74 0.02 21.99
N PHE A 405 -10.61 0.11 23.31
CA PHE A 405 -11.48 -0.59 24.27
C PHE A 405 -12.96 -0.33 23.97
N LEU A 406 -13.33 0.94 23.80
CA LEU A 406 -14.71 1.31 23.49
C LEU A 406 -15.16 0.74 22.13
N ALA A 407 -14.29 0.77 21.11
CA ALA A 407 -14.59 0.19 19.80
C ALA A 407 -14.89 -1.31 19.89
N SER A 408 -14.05 -2.07 20.61
CA SER A 408 -14.26 -3.50 20.84
C SER A 408 -15.51 -3.78 21.68
N MET A 409 -15.79 -2.97 22.71
CA MET A 409 -16.99 -3.13 23.54
C MET A 409 -18.29 -2.84 22.79
N LEU A 410 -18.26 -1.86 21.87
CA LEU A 410 -19.39 -1.54 21.00
C LEU A 410 -19.51 -2.49 19.80
N GLY A 411 -18.48 -3.31 19.55
CA GLY A 411 -18.45 -4.26 18.44
C GLY A 411 -18.48 -3.61 17.06
N ILE A 412 -17.97 -2.37 16.94
CA ILE A 412 -18.06 -1.63 15.67
C ILE A 412 -17.07 -2.15 14.63
N GLN A 413 -17.49 -2.16 13.37
CA GLN A 413 -16.73 -2.75 12.25
C GLN A 413 -16.87 -1.89 11.01
N GLY A 414 -15.75 -1.54 10.37
CA GLY A 414 -15.78 -0.79 9.11
C GLY A 414 -16.25 -1.66 7.95
N THR A 415 -16.91 -1.07 6.95
CA THR A 415 -17.42 -1.78 5.77
C THR A 415 -16.45 -1.83 4.58
N GLY A 416 -15.21 -1.36 4.74
CA GLY A 416 -14.24 -1.28 3.65
C GLY A 416 -12.85 -0.82 4.11
N MET A 417 -12.01 -0.47 3.13
CA MET A 417 -10.70 0.14 3.34
C MET A 417 -10.80 1.67 3.17
N SER A 418 -10.37 2.44 4.16
CA SER A 418 -10.28 3.90 4.05
C SER A 418 -9.24 4.44 5.04
N ILE A 419 -8.85 5.69 4.81
CA ILE A 419 -8.07 6.47 5.75
C ILE A 419 -8.89 6.68 7.03
N THR A 420 -8.30 6.41 8.19
CA THR A 420 -8.98 6.45 9.50
C THR A 420 -9.37 7.86 9.97
N VAL A 421 -10.14 7.95 11.05
CA VAL A 421 -10.61 9.18 11.72
C VAL A 421 -11.67 9.93 10.91
N ILE A 422 -11.40 11.12 10.35
CA ILE A 422 -12.45 11.90 9.67
C ILE A 422 -12.88 11.24 8.34
N PRO A 423 -11.97 10.83 7.43
CA PRO A 423 -12.39 10.12 6.22
C PRO A 423 -13.01 8.75 6.53
N GLY A 424 -12.58 8.11 7.62
CA GLY A 424 -13.05 6.79 8.03
C GLY A 424 -14.52 6.75 8.42
N THR A 425 -15.13 7.90 8.75
CA THR A 425 -16.56 8.02 9.07
C THR A 425 -17.45 7.40 7.98
N LEU A 426 -17.00 7.44 6.73
CA LEU A 426 -17.75 6.88 5.59
C LEU A 426 -17.88 5.35 5.64
N LEU A 427 -17.04 4.65 6.41
CA LEU A 427 -17.08 3.20 6.58
C LEU A 427 -18.08 2.72 7.64
N TYR A 428 -18.71 3.62 8.39
CA TYR A 428 -19.57 3.30 9.54
C TYR A 428 -21.00 3.81 9.37
N LEU A 429 -21.39 4.07 8.12
CA LEU A 429 -22.68 4.69 7.83
C LEU A 429 -23.84 3.71 8.01
N ASN A 430 -23.60 2.41 8.06
CA ASN A 430 -24.58 1.35 8.33
C ASN A 430 -25.09 1.32 9.78
N GLY A 431 -25.52 2.47 10.32
CA GLY A 431 -26.04 2.63 11.69
C GLY A 431 -24.98 2.79 12.79
N GLN A 432 -23.69 2.69 12.44
CA GLN A 432 -22.58 2.71 13.41
C GLN A 432 -21.95 4.09 13.61
N ILE A 433 -22.40 5.12 12.87
CA ILE A 433 -21.73 6.42 12.78
C ILE A 433 -21.58 7.10 14.14
N ILE A 434 -22.61 7.05 14.99
CA ILE A 434 -22.59 7.67 16.33
C ILE A 434 -21.56 6.96 17.21
N GLN A 435 -21.53 5.63 17.17
CA GLN A 435 -20.59 4.82 17.94
C GLN A 435 -19.15 5.09 17.50
N TYR A 436 -18.91 5.19 16.18
CA TYR A 436 -17.61 5.54 15.62
C TYR A 436 -17.14 6.95 16.03
N ILE A 437 -18.04 7.94 16.03
CA ILE A 437 -17.74 9.29 16.51
C ILE A 437 -17.39 9.25 18.01
N LEU A 438 -18.14 8.51 18.82
CA LEU A 438 -17.86 8.34 20.24
C LEU A 438 -16.47 7.73 20.49
N VAL A 439 -16.11 6.68 19.75
CA VAL A 439 -14.77 6.06 19.81
C VAL A 439 -13.66 7.08 19.57
N ASN A 440 -13.76 7.85 18.49
CA ASN A 440 -12.75 8.85 18.15
C ASN A 440 -12.69 9.98 19.19
N ILE A 441 -13.84 10.48 19.65
CA ILE A 441 -13.91 11.52 20.68
C ILE A 441 -13.31 11.03 22.00
N THR A 442 -13.62 9.80 22.42
CA THR A 442 -13.05 9.20 23.64
C THR A 442 -11.54 9.11 23.54
N ALA A 443 -11.00 8.60 22.43
CA ALA A 443 -9.57 8.53 22.19
C ALA A 443 -8.90 9.92 22.25
N ILE A 444 -9.45 10.90 21.53
CA ILE A 444 -8.96 12.27 21.49
C ILE A 444 -9.01 12.90 22.89
N ALA A 445 -10.14 12.81 23.58
CA ALA A 445 -10.36 13.43 24.87
C ALA A 445 -9.42 12.88 25.95
N VAL A 446 -9.25 11.56 26.01
CA VAL A 446 -8.34 10.91 26.97
C VAL A 446 -6.89 11.32 26.68
N ALA A 447 -6.43 11.20 25.43
CA ALA A 447 -5.06 11.58 25.06
C ALA A 447 -4.81 13.07 25.29
N PHE A 448 -5.76 13.93 24.93
CA PHE A 448 -5.69 15.37 25.11
C PHE A 448 -5.59 15.73 26.59
N ALA A 449 -6.51 15.23 27.42
CA ALA A 449 -6.56 15.54 28.84
C ALA A 449 -5.29 15.08 29.56
N LEU A 450 -4.84 13.85 29.32
CA LEU A 450 -3.62 13.32 29.91
C LEU A 450 -2.37 14.09 29.44
N THR A 451 -2.30 14.44 28.16
CA THR A 451 -1.20 15.25 27.63
C THR A 451 -1.20 16.66 28.23
N TRP A 452 -2.39 17.26 28.34
CA TRP A 452 -2.57 18.58 28.90
C TRP A 452 -2.24 18.63 30.39
N LEU A 453 -2.63 17.62 31.17
CA LEU A 453 -2.39 17.62 32.61
C LEU A 453 -0.95 17.18 32.95
N PHE A 454 -0.47 16.12 32.30
CA PHE A 454 0.74 15.40 32.72
C PHE A 454 1.79 15.23 31.61
N GLY A 455 1.35 15.20 30.34
CA GLY A 455 2.22 14.82 29.23
C GLY A 455 3.13 15.91 28.68
N TYR A 456 2.78 17.19 28.81
CA TYR A 456 3.59 18.29 28.25
C TYR A 456 3.70 19.53 29.14
N SER A 457 4.88 20.15 29.15
CA SER A 457 5.07 21.53 29.62
C SER A 457 6.23 22.19 28.86
N ASP A 458 6.21 23.52 28.72
CA ASP A 458 7.28 24.25 28.00
C ASP A 458 8.68 24.12 28.65
N LYS A 459 8.80 23.57 29.86
CA LYS A 459 10.10 23.22 30.46
C LYS A 459 10.85 22.18 29.59
N MET A 460 10.12 21.28 28.95
CA MET A 460 10.66 20.22 28.09
C MET A 460 11.37 20.78 26.86
N LEU A 461 11.05 21.99 26.40
CA LEU A 461 11.75 22.65 25.28
C LEU A 461 13.24 22.89 25.55
N LYS A 462 13.64 23.01 26.82
CA LYS A 462 15.03 23.22 27.22
C LYS A 462 15.78 21.88 27.26
N GLU A 463 15.13 20.84 27.76
CA GLU A 463 15.69 19.50 27.92
C GLU A 463 16.01 18.85 26.57
N THR A 464 15.20 19.08 25.54
CA THR A 464 15.46 18.55 24.17
C THR A 464 16.52 19.34 23.39
N LYS A 465 17.07 20.43 23.93
CA LYS A 465 18.22 21.14 23.34
C LYS A 465 19.56 20.72 23.95
N SER A 466 19.53 20.08 25.12
CA SER A 466 20.69 19.61 25.88
C SER A 466 21.03 18.14 25.66
N ALA A 467 20.18 17.41 24.93
CA ALA A 467 20.38 16.05 24.42
C ALA A 467 20.47 16.12 22.91
#